data_AF-A0A351MC03-F1
#
_entry.id   AF-A0A351MC03-F1
#
_cell.length_a   1.000
_cell.length_b   1.000
_cell.length_c   1.000
_cell.angle_alpha   90.00
_cell.angle_beta   90.00
_cell.angle_gamma   90.00
#
_symmetry.space_group_name_H-M   'P 1'
#
loop_
_entity.id
_entity.type
_entity.pdbx_description
1 polymer ?
#
loop_
_entity_poly.entity_id
_entity_poly.type
_entity_poly.pdbx_seq_one_letter_code
_entity_poly.pdbx_strand_id
1 'polypeptide(L)'
;MTHLLATWSVAFLLGGMTLFSLVVAPLVFLRLPTEQAGRFIRALFPWYYLYVLVTAGLATLWLSLTPGREALAWTLLLIFVSAIYARQGLMPEINRLRDAAEAGDAMAGATFRNRHTRSVWLNGAQWLVALTAAGLLAGGPPERPAPTEIAAGRLLPAEDCQGFSGWLNAAGRVTHLGSLIDAHRRQRVWLLGERHDDPAHHAWQLQVLSALHARAPGLAIGMEMFPREAQPALDAWVAGHIDWPTLLATSDWDAVWGFPAELYRPVLEFARRNRVPIVALNLHPDLIRQVSTGGFKALPSDLRAALGKPAQAPRVYRTQLAAVHAYHPGGLSTHEPRQAVPEADAADPAMAAGDDSGATAPAADAGVGSLQRFIEVQLTWDRAMAAAIHATLAAPDGPTHVVTLVGGGHVGRDRGIPLQLADLGLTDTVSLLPAAPSAACPGPEGAELAVDARFILPPVAEQTPTPAGRPRLGVALGTDTRGARILAVEPGSLAEREGLAVGDIILELAGHPCESPEQVVAAVRGQPPGTWLPITIQRGEERREQVLRFPNRP
;
A
#
# COMPACT_ATOMS: atom_id res chain seq x y z
N MET A 1 -13.14 -10.75 17.24
CA MET A 1 -13.52 -11.67 18.33
C MET A 1 -14.63 -11.11 19.21
N THR A 2 -14.52 -9.87 19.71
CA THR A 2 -15.54 -9.19 20.55
C THR A 2 -16.94 -9.11 19.90
N HIS A 3 -17.02 -8.80 18.60
CA HIS A 3 -18.28 -8.80 17.84
C HIS A 3 -19.00 -10.16 17.87
N LEU A 4 -18.25 -11.25 17.71
CA LEU A 4 -18.80 -12.60 17.73
C LEU A 4 -19.36 -12.91 19.12
N LEU A 5 -18.60 -12.62 20.19
CA LEU A 5 -19.04 -12.83 21.58
C LEU A 5 -20.27 -11.98 21.93
N ALA A 6 -20.35 -10.74 21.46
CA ALA A 6 -21.53 -9.90 21.59
C ALA A 6 -22.75 -10.52 20.90
N THR A 7 -22.57 -11.02 19.68
CA THR A 7 -23.63 -11.67 18.89
C THR A 7 -24.18 -12.90 19.63
N TRP A 8 -23.30 -13.79 20.11
CA TRP A 8 -23.72 -14.95 20.90
C TRP A 8 -24.45 -14.55 22.19
N SER A 9 -23.94 -13.55 22.91
CA SER A 9 -24.55 -13.11 24.18
C SER A 9 -25.95 -12.55 23.98
N VAL A 10 -26.17 -11.75 22.93
CA VAL A 10 -27.51 -11.24 22.56
C VAL A 10 -28.42 -12.36 22.08
N ALA A 11 -27.91 -13.33 21.31
CA ALA A 11 -28.67 -14.48 20.86
C ALA A 11 -29.14 -15.36 22.04
N PHE A 12 -28.28 -15.60 23.03
CA PHE A 12 -28.67 -16.30 24.26
C PHE A 12 -29.74 -15.53 25.03
N LEU A 13 -29.52 -14.23 25.28
CA LEU A 13 -30.51 -13.38 25.94
C LEU A 13 -31.89 -13.48 25.28
N LEU A 14 -31.96 -13.23 23.97
CA LEU A 14 -33.21 -13.28 23.20
C LEU A 14 -33.82 -14.69 23.22
N GLY A 15 -33.00 -15.72 23.01
CA GLY A 15 -33.44 -17.11 23.00
C GLY A 15 -34.05 -17.55 24.33
N GLY A 16 -33.39 -17.26 25.45
CA GLY A 16 -33.89 -17.62 26.79
C GLY A 16 -35.16 -16.86 27.16
N MET A 17 -35.25 -15.56 26.83
CA MET A 17 -36.47 -14.77 27.05
C MET A 17 -37.65 -15.29 26.21
N THR A 18 -37.39 -15.65 24.95
CA THR A 18 -38.40 -16.22 24.03
C THR A 18 -38.87 -17.58 24.54
N LEU A 19 -37.94 -18.47 24.89
CA LEU A 19 -38.25 -19.79 25.42
C LEU A 19 -39.09 -19.70 26.70
N PHE A 20 -38.70 -18.83 27.64
CA PHE A 20 -39.47 -18.67 28.88
C PHE A 20 -40.88 -18.13 28.61
N SER A 21 -40.98 -17.05 27.85
CA SER A 21 -42.23 -16.29 27.70
C SER A 21 -43.25 -16.98 26.78
N LEU A 22 -42.79 -17.64 25.72
CA LEU A 22 -43.66 -18.24 24.71
C LEU A 22 -43.84 -19.76 24.87
N VAL A 23 -42.92 -20.42 25.59
CA VAL A 23 -42.96 -21.89 25.74
C VAL A 23 -43.16 -22.28 27.20
N VAL A 24 -42.21 -21.95 28.07
CA VAL A 24 -42.21 -22.47 29.46
C VAL A 24 -43.41 -21.96 30.25
N ALA A 25 -43.63 -20.65 30.30
CA ALA A 25 -44.73 -20.08 31.08
C ALA A 25 -46.11 -20.55 30.56
N PRO A 26 -46.43 -20.47 29.25
CA PRO A 26 -47.70 -21.00 28.74
C PRO A 26 -47.87 -22.50 28.98
N LEU A 27 -46.83 -23.31 28.74
CA LEU A 27 -46.90 -24.76 28.91
C LEU A 27 -47.18 -25.15 30.36
N VAL A 28 -46.56 -24.47 31.33
CA VAL A 28 -46.80 -24.70 32.75
C VAL A 28 -48.27 -24.46 33.12
N PHE A 29 -48.86 -23.34 32.67
CA PHE A 29 -50.27 -23.05 32.94
C PHE A 29 -51.25 -23.91 32.14
N LEU A 30 -50.84 -24.45 30.99
CA LEU A 30 -51.64 -25.41 30.21
C LEU A 30 -51.65 -26.83 30.83
N ARG A 31 -50.59 -27.19 31.56
CA ARG A 31 -50.39 -28.58 32.03
C ARG A 31 -50.59 -28.77 33.52
N LEU A 32 -50.49 -27.72 34.34
CA LEU A 32 -50.63 -27.79 35.79
C LEU A 32 -51.84 -26.99 36.28
N PRO A 33 -52.49 -27.42 37.38
CA PRO A 33 -53.46 -26.58 38.09
C PRO A 33 -52.87 -25.23 38.47
N THR A 34 -53.67 -24.15 38.45
CA THR A 34 -53.21 -22.76 38.61
C THR A 34 -52.38 -22.51 39.88
N GLU A 35 -52.69 -23.19 40.97
CA GLU A 35 -51.96 -23.12 42.23
C GLU A 35 -50.55 -23.72 42.11
N GLN A 36 -50.45 -24.92 41.53
CA GLN A 36 -49.18 -25.63 41.30
C GLN A 36 -48.32 -24.87 40.28
N ALA A 37 -48.93 -24.39 39.19
CA ALA A 37 -48.29 -23.53 38.20
C ALA A 37 -47.72 -22.26 38.83
N GLY A 38 -48.48 -21.61 39.72
CA GLY A 38 -48.04 -20.43 40.46
C GLY A 38 -46.82 -20.69 41.33
N ARG A 39 -46.83 -21.78 42.11
CA ARG A 39 -45.66 -22.19 42.93
C ARG A 39 -44.43 -22.48 42.09
N PHE A 40 -44.60 -23.22 40.99
CA PHE A 40 -43.51 -23.56 40.08
C PHE A 40 -42.89 -22.32 39.44
N ILE A 41 -43.71 -21.44 38.88
CA ILE A 41 -43.23 -20.20 38.25
C ILE A 41 -42.55 -19.27 39.27
N ARG A 42 -43.09 -19.17 40.49
CA ARG A 42 -42.46 -18.40 41.59
C ARG A 42 -41.06 -18.93 41.93
N ALA A 43 -40.86 -20.25 41.95
CA ALA A 43 -39.55 -20.87 42.17
C ALA A 43 -38.58 -20.69 40.99
N LEU A 44 -39.11 -20.56 39.77
CA LEU A 44 -38.33 -20.42 38.54
C LEU A 44 -37.84 -18.97 38.30
N PHE A 45 -38.59 -17.95 38.73
CA PHE A 45 -38.23 -16.55 38.47
C PHE A 45 -36.82 -16.12 38.90
N PRO A 46 -36.30 -16.49 40.08
CA PRO A 46 -34.93 -16.11 40.47
C PRO A 46 -33.86 -16.55 39.48
N TRP A 47 -34.03 -17.75 38.92
CA TRP A 47 -33.12 -18.33 37.91
C TRP A 47 -33.30 -17.69 36.55
N TYR A 48 -34.54 -17.42 36.14
CA TYR A 48 -34.83 -16.69 34.91
C TYR A 48 -34.19 -15.30 34.91
N TYR A 49 -34.38 -14.51 35.99
CA TYR A 49 -33.77 -13.19 36.06
C TYR A 49 -32.25 -13.24 36.19
N LEU A 50 -31.68 -14.25 36.86
CA LEU A 50 -30.23 -14.44 36.89
C LEU A 50 -29.68 -14.70 35.48
N TYR A 51 -30.35 -15.55 34.69
CA TYR A 51 -30.00 -15.80 33.30
C TYR A 51 -30.03 -14.51 32.47
N VAL A 52 -31.10 -13.72 32.58
CA VAL A 52 -31.24 -12.43 31.89
C VAL A 52 -30.12 -11.46 32.31
N LEU A 53 -29.80 -11.38 33.60
CA LEU A 53 -28.73 -10.51 34.10
C LEU A 53 -27.35 -10.90 33.55
N VAL A 54 -27.02 -12.19 33.57
CA VAL A 54 -25.72 -12.67 33.09
C VAL A 54 -25.58 -12.43 31.60
N THR A 55 -26.59 -12.82 30.81
CA THR A 55 -26.55 -12.67 29.34
C THR A 55 -26.59 -11.22 28.89
N ALA A 56 -27.42 -10.36 29.52
CA ALA A 56 -27.44 -8.92 29.23
C ALA A 56 -26.15 -8.21 29.68
N GLY A 57 -25.57 -8.61 30.82
CA GLY A 57 -24.31 -8.06 31.32
C GLY A 57 -23.13 -8.40 30.40
N LEU A 58 -23.01 -9.66 29.97
CA LEU A 58 -22.01 -10.08 28.99
C LEU A 58 -22.21 -9.37 27.64
N ALA A 59 -23.45 -9.28 27.15
CA ALA A 59 -23.74 -8.55 25.91
C ALA A 59 -23.31 -7.08 26.01
N THR A 60 -23.61 -6.41 27.13
CA THR A 60 -23.20 -5.02 27.38
C THR A 60 -21.68 -4.89 27.37
N LEU A 61 -20.97 -5.75 28.12
CA LEU A 61 -19.51 -5.74 28.20
C LEU A 61 -18.85 -5.90 26.82
N TRP A 62 -19.26 -6.91 26.04
CA TRP A 62 -18.65 -7.15 24.73
C TRP A 62 -18.95 -6.04 23.73
N LEU A 63 -20.15 -5.44 23.80
CA LEU A 63 -20.51 -4.30 22.97
C LEU A 63 -19.75 -3.02 23.35
N SER A 64 -19.52 -2.76 24.63
CA SER A 64 -18.67 -1.64 25.08
C SER A 64 -17.22 -1.76 24.62
N LEU A 65 -16.75 -2.99 24.37
CA LEU A 65 -15.42 -3.27 23.82
C LEU A 65 -15.41 -3.35 22.28
N THR A 66 -16.53 -3.06 21.60
CA THR A 66 -16.64 -3.09 20.14
C THR A 66 -16.85 -1.67 19.61
N PRO A 67 -15.85 -1.06 18.92
CA PRO A 67 -15.95 0.31 18.42
C PRO A 67 -17.18 0.53 17.52
N GLY A 68 -17.89 1.65 17.72
CA GLY A 68 -19.07 2.03 16.92
C GLY A 68 -20.37 1.33 17.32
N ARG A 69 -20.39 0.64 18.47
CA ARG A 69 -21.58 -0.06 19.01
C ARG A 69 -22.00 0.46 20.38
N GLU A 70 -21.57 1.66 20.76
CA GLU A 70 -21.79 2.24 22.09
C GLU A 70 -23.29 2.43 22.37
N ALA A 71 -24.04 2.91 21.38
CA ALA A 71 -25.49 3.07 21.46
C ALA A 71 -26.19 1.73 21.78
N LEU A 72 -25.71 0.64 21.17
CA LEU A 72 -26.26 -0.68 21.42
C LEU A 72 -25.94 -1.14 22.84
N ALA A 73 -24.71 -0.94 23.31
CA ALA A 73 -24.32 -1.27 24.68
C ALA A 73 -25.22 -0.57 25.72
N TRP A 74 -25.57 0.70 25.51
CA TRP A 74 -26.50 1.43 26.39
C TRP A 74 -27.90 0.79 26.44
N THR A 75 -28.41 0.28 25.32
CA THR A 75 -29.71 -0.41 25.29
C THR A 75 -29.69 -1.74 26.04
N LEU A 76 -28.61 -2.52 25.97
CA LEU A 76 -28.47 -3.76 26.73
C LEU A 76 -28.25 -3.49 28.22
N LEU A 77 -27.57 -2.39 28.57
CA LEU A 77 -27.46 -1.94 29.95
C LEU A 77 -28.83 -1.58 30.54
N LEU A 78 -29.73 -0.99 29.75
CA LEU A 78 -31.10 -0.72 30.19
C LEU A 78 -31.86 -2.01 30.52
N ILE A 79 -31.70 -3.07 29.71
CA ILE A 79 -32.25 -4.40 30.03
C ILE A 79 -31.67 -4.92 31.35
N PHE A 80 -30.35 -4.81 31.52
CA PHE A 80 -29.67 -5.26 32.74
C PHE A 80 -30.21 -4.55 33.99
N VAL A 81 -30.27 -3.21 33.99
CA VAL A 81 -30.76 -2.41 35.11
C VAL A 81 -32.24 -2.66 35.38
N SER A 82 -33.07 -2.76 34.35
CA SER A 82 -34.49 -3.06 34.51
C SER A 82 -34.75 -4.49 34.99
N ALA A 83 -33.88 -5.46 34.66
CA ALA A 83 -33.93 -6.82 35.20
C ALA A 83 -33.54 -6.87 36.69
N ILE A 84 -32.58 -6.05 37.13
CA ILE A 84 -32.26 -5.84 38.56
C ILE A 84 -33.52 -5.35 39.30
N TYR A 85 -34.15 -4.29 38.79
CA TYR A 85 -35.38 -3.74 39.36
C TYR A 85 -36.52 -4.76 39.40
N ALA A 86 -36.73 -5.50 38.30
CA ALA A 86 -37.77 -6.52 38.23
C ALA A 86 -37.55 -7.64 39.26
N ARG A 87 -36.30 -8.10 39.42
CA ARG A 87 -35.94 -9.18 40.34
C ARG A 87 -36.01 -8.76 41.81
N GLN A 88 -35.53 -7.57 42.14
CA GLN A 88 -35.30 -7.15 43.54
C GLN A 88 -36.44 -6.29 44.10
N GLY A 89 -37.13 -5.53 43.25
CA GLY A 89 -38.25 -4.67 43.65
C GLY A 89 -39.60 -5.28 43.29
N LEU A 90 -39.83 -5.49 41.98
CA LEU A 90 -41.16 -5.78 41.46
C LEU A 90 -41.65 -7.19 41.84
N MET A 91 -40.80 -8.20 41.74
CA MET A 91 -41.19 -9.59 42.00
C MET A 91 -41.55 -9.87 43.47
N PRO A 92 -40.77 -9.41 44.48
CA PRO A 92 -41.17 -9.54 45.88
C PRO A 92 -42.49 -8.82 46.20
N GLU A 93 -42.73 -7.65 45.60
CA GLU A 93 -43.99 -6.90 45.77
C GLU A 93 -45.18 -7.67 45.18
N ILE A 94 -45.05 -8.17 43.93
CA ILE A 94 -46.08 -8.99 43.27
C ILE A 94 -46.40 -10.23 44.09
N ASN A 95 -45.38 -10.90 44.63
CA ASN A 95 -45.54 -12.08 45.46
C ASN A 95 -46.34 -11.77 46.74
N ARG A 96 -45.97 -10.71 47.49
CA ARG A 96 -46.71 -10.30 48.69
C ARG A 96 -48.17 -9.96 48.39
N LEU A 97 -48.42 -9.22 47.31
CA LEU A 97 -49.77 -8.85 46.90
C LEU A 97 -50.62 -10.06 46.50
N ARG A 98 -50.00 -11.07 45.87
CA ARG A 98 -50.67 -12.33 45.54
C ARG A 98 -51.06 -13.09 46.80
N ASP A 99 -50.13 -13.22 47.75
CA ASP A 99 -50.37 -13.95 49.00
C ASP A 99 -51.47 -13.27 49.84
N ALA A 100 -51.51 -11.93 49.86
CA ALA A 100 -52.57 -11.15 50.50
C ALA A 100 -53.93 -11.30 49.80
N ALA A 101 -53.95 -11.32 48.47
CA ALA A 101 -55.17 -11.55 47.69
C ALA A 101 -55.74 -12.96 47.92
N GLU A 102 -54.87 -13.98 48.01
CA GLU A 102 -55.26 -15.36 48.35
C GLU A 102 -55.79 -15.47 49.79
N ALA A 103 -55.35 -14.58 50.70
CA ALA A 103 -55.87 -14.46 52.07
C ALA A 103 -57.19 -13.65 52.19
N GLY A 104 -57.76 -13.15 51.08
CA GLY A 104 -59.05 -12.48 51.04
C GLY A 104 -59.01 -10.94 50.95
N ASP A 105 -57.84 -10.32 50.79
CA ASP A 105 -57.74 -8.87 50.58
C ASP A 105 -58.07 -8.47 49.13
N ALA A 106 -59.28 -7.94 48.93
CA ALA A 106 -59.77 -7.50 47.63
C ALA A 106 -58.95 -6.34 47.01
N MET A 107 -58.40 -5.45 47.86
CA MET A 107 -57.59 -4.31 47.41
C MET A 107 -56.19 -4.77 46.97
N ALA A 108 -55.62 -5.75 47.67
CA ALA A 108 -54.40 -6.43 47.24
C ALA A 108 -54.59 -7.15 45.88
N GLY A 109 -55.75 -7.76 45.64
CA GLY A 109 -56.06 -8.43 44.37
C GLY A 109 -56.07 -7.48 43.16
N ALA A 110 -56.64 -6.28 43.30
CA ALA A 110 -56.62 -5.27 42.24
C ALA A 110 -55.19 -4.75 41.97
N THR A 111 -54.43 -4.51 43.03
CA THR A 111 -53.05 -4.01 42.96
C THR A 111 -52.10 -5.06 42.37
N PHE A 112 -52.28 -6.34 42.74
CA PHE A 112 -51.59 -7.49 42.16
C PHE A 112 -51.76 -7.51 40.65
N ARG A 113 -53.00 -7.43 40.13
CA ARG A 113 -53.26 -7.45 38.68
C ARG A 113 -52.52 -6.32 37.96
N ASN A 114 -52.57 -5.10 38.48
CA ASN A 114 -51.88 -3.96 37.88
C ASN A 114 -50.35 -4.17 37.87
N ARG A 115 -49.74 -4.53 39.01
CA ARG A 115 -48.30 -4.77 39.11
C ARG A 115 -47.84 -5.94 38.24
N HIS A 116 -48.58 -7.04 38.24
CA HIS A 116 -48.34 -8.19 37.38
C HIS A 116 -48.38 -7.81 35.90
N THR A 117 -49.43 -7.12 35.45
CA THR A 117 -49.51 -6.65 34.05
C THR A 117 -48.36 -5.75 33.66
N ARG A 118 -47.94 -4.81 34.53
CA ARG A 118 -46.75 -3.97 34.30
C ARG A 118 -45.46 -4.79 34.19
N SER A 119 -45.31 -5.84 34.99
CA SER A 119 -44.14 -6.73 34.91
C SER A 119 -44.09 -7.49 33.59
N VAL A 120 -45.25 -7.92 33.07
CA VAL A 120 -45.35 -8.58 31.77
C VAL A 120 -45.00 -7.60 30.64
N TRP A 121 -45.52 -6.36 30.68
CA TRP A 121 -45.15 -5.32 29.73
C TRP A 121 -43.67 -4.97 29.77
N LEU A 122 -43.07 -4.89 30.96
CA LEU A 122 -41.64 -4.65 31.12
C LEU A 122 -40.82 -5.77 30.47
N ASN A 123 -41.17 -7.03 30.71
CA ASN A 123 -40.50 -8.18 30.10
C ASN A 123 -40.69 -8.19 28.57
N GLY A 124 -41.88 -7.83 28.08
CA GLY A 124 -42.16 -7.68 26.64
C GLY A 124 -41.34 -6.56 25.99
N ALA A 125 -41.18 -5.41 26.66
CA ALA A 125 -40.35 -4.32 26.19
C ALA A 125 -38.86 -4.72 26.14
N GLN A 126 -38.36 -5.39 27.19
CA GLN A 126 -37.00 -5.95 27.20
C GLN A 126 -36.79 -6.93 26.05
N TRP A 127 -37.76 -7.80 25.77
CA TRP A 127 -37.71 -8.74 24.65
C TRP A 127 -37.63 -8.03 23.29
N LEU A 128 -38.43 -6.97 23.08
CA LEU A 128 -38.40 -6.18 21.85
C LEU A 128 -37.07 -5.46 21.64
N VAL A 129 -36.47 -4.94 22.72
CA VAL A 129 -35.13 -4.35 22.67
C VAL A 129 -34.08 -5.42 22.33
N ALA A 130 -34.13 -6.60 22.95
CA ALA A 130 -33.22 -7.70 22.65
C ALA A 130 -33.36 -8.20 21.20
N LEU A 131 -34.60 -8.26 20.67
CA LEU A 131 -34.88 -8.61 19.28
C LEU A 131 -34.30 -7.59 18.31
N THR A 132 -34.51 -6.30 18.58
CA THR A 132 -33.96 -5.20 17.77
C THR A 132 -32.43 -5.23 17.79
N ALA A 133 -31.83 -5.45 18.97
CA ALA A 133 -30.39 -5.58 19.11
C ALA A 133 -29.81 -6.76 18.33
N ALA A 134 -30.50 -7.90 18.31
CA ALA A 134 -30.11 -9.05 17.50
C ALA A 134 -30.14 -8.73 16.00
N GLY A 135 -31.18 -8.03 15.52
CA GLY A 135 -31.28 -7.57 14.13
C GLY A 135 -30.15 -6.62 13.73
N LEU A 136 -29.82 -5.65 14.58
CA LEU A 136 -28.72 -4.69 14.36
C LEU A 136 -27.33 -5.34 14.42
N LEU A 137 -27.17 -6.47 15.12
CA LEU A 137 -25.93 -7.24 15.13
C LEU A 137 -25.81 -8.19 13.93
N ALA A 138 -26.93 -8.70 13.42
CA ALA A 138 -26.96 -9.52 12.21
C ALA A 138 -26.67 -8.70 10.94
N GLY A 139 -27.02 -7.41 10.93
CA GLY A 139 -26.85 -6.49 9.79
C GLY A 139 -25.43 -5.99 9.52
N GLY A 140 -24.38 -6.78 9.80
CA GLY A 140 -22.98 -6.39 9.60
C GLY A 140 -22.57 -5.10 10.34
N PRO A 141 -21.31 -4.63 10.25
CA PRO A 141 -21.07 -3.20 10.42
C PRO A 141 -21.90 -2.45 9.37
N PRO A 142 -22.43 -1.24 9.65
CA PRO A 142 -22.97 -0.40 8.59
C PRO A 142 -21.89 -0.30 7.52
N GLU A 143 -22.20 -0.76 6.30
CA GLU A 143 -21.42 -0.38 5.14
C GLU A 143 -21.30 1.14 5.23
N ARG A 144 -20.06 1.64 5.25
CA ARG A 144 -19.83 3.03 4.89
C ARG A 144 -20.64 3.24 3.62
N PRO A 145 -21.40 4.34 3.47
CA PRO A 145 -22.08 4.60 2.21
C PRO A 145 -21.04 4.38 1.12
N ALA A 146 -21.28 3.40 0.25
CA ALA A 146 -20.43 3.21 -0.91
C ALA A 146 -20.30 4.59 -1.53
N PRO A 147 -19.08 5.11 -1.80
CA PRO A 147 -18.95 6.37 -2.52
C PRO A 147 -19.83 6.19 -3.74
N THR A 148 -20.89 7.01 -3.83
CA THR A 148 -22.02 6.90 -4.76
C THR A 148 -21.58 6.13 -5.99
N GLU A 149 -21.97 4.86 -6.16
CA GLU A 149 -21.45 4.03 -7.26
C GLU A 149 -21.78 4.76 -8.56
N ILE A 150 -20.78 5.47 -9.09
CA ILE A 150 -20.96 6.23 -10.31
C ILE A 150 -21.10 5.18 -11.40
N ALA A 151 -22.29 5.09 -11.97
CA ALA A 151 -22.60 4.07 -12.97
C ALA A 151 -21.53 4.03 -14.07
N ALA A 152 -21.09 2.81 -14.42
CA ALA A 152 -20.12 2.59 -15.48
C ALA A 152 -20.52 3.30 -16.77
N GLY A 153 -19.56 3.94 -17.43
CA GLY A 153 -19.75 4.67 -18.68
C GLY A 153 -20.07 6.16 -18.50
N ARG A 154 -20.35 6.65 -17.29
CA ARG A 154 -20.51 8.10 -17.03
C ARG A 154 -19.15 8.81 -17.11
N LEU A 155 -19.10 9.94 -17.81
CA LEU A 155 -17.97 10.87 -17.74
C LEU A 155 -17.97 11.51 -16.34
N LEU A 156 -16.83 11.44 -15.65
CA LEU A 156 -16.72 12.02 -14.31
C LEU A 156 -16.49 13.55 -14.42
N PRO A 157 -17.39 14.40 -13.88
CA PRO A 157 -17.18 15.85 -13.86
C PRO A 157 -15.93 16.22 -13.06
N ALA A 158 -15.26 17.32 -13.43
CA ALA A 158 -14.00 17.74 -12.81
C ALA A 158 -14.13 17.94 -11.28
N GLU A 159 -15.26 18.49 -10.85
CA GLU A 159 -15.61 18.74 -9.45
C GLU A 159 -15.70 17.46 -8.60
N ASP A 160 -15.99 16.30 -9.20
CA ASP A 160 -16.14 15.03 -8.48
C ASP A 160 -14.81 14.26 -8.38
N CYS A 161 -13.77 14.68 -9.10
CA CYS A 161 -12.51 13.93 -9.23
C CYS A 161 -11.70 13.87 -7.94
N GLN A 162 -11.77 14.92 -7.11
CA GLN A 162 -11.02 14.99 -5.86
C GLN A 162 -11.53 13.98 -4.82
N GLY A 163 -12.82 13.66 -4.84
CA GLY A 163 -13.46 12.71 -3.92
C GLY A 163 -13.62 11.30 -4.50
N PHE A 164 -13.26 11.10 -5.77
CA PHE A 164 -13.46 9.83 -6.46
C PHE A 164 -12.31 8.85 -6.21
N SER A 165 -12.67 7.58 -6.02
CA SER A 165 -11.74 6.46 -6.08
C SER A 165 -12.35 5.37 -6.94
N GLY A 166 -11.57 4.84 -7.89
CA GLY A 166 -12.05 3.86 -8.84
C GLY A 166 -11.35 3.94 -10.18
N TRP A 167 -11.82 3.15 -11.14
CA TRP A 167 -11.24 3.09 -12.47
C TRP A 167 -11.83 4.15 -13.39
N LEU A 168 -10.96 4.85 -14.12
CA LEU A 168 -11.29 5.70 -15.25
C LEU A 168 -10.62 5.15 -16.51
N ASN A 169 -11.36 5.02 -17.61
CA ASN A 169 -10.74 4.67 -18.89
C ASN A 169 -10.04 5.88 -19.53
N ALA A 170 -9.39 5.67 -20.69
CA ALA A 170 -8.70 6.72 -21.44
C ALA A 170 -9.57 7.94 -21.82
N ALA A 171 -10.90 7.79 -21.84
CA ALA A 171 -11.85 8.85 -22.12
C ALA A 171 -12.32 9.58 -20.84
N GLY A 172 -11.76 9.28 -19.66
CA GLY A 172 -12.19 9.84 -18.37
C GLY A 172 -13.53 9.29 -17.88
N ARG A 173 -14.01 8.17 -18.42
CA ARG A 173 -15.28 7.56 -18.01
C ARG A 173 -15.05 6.50 -16.94
N VAL A 174 -15.95 6.47 -15.96
CA VAL A 174 -15.94 5.45 -14.91
C VAL A 174 -16.10 4.07 -15.53
N THR A 175 -15.25 3.14 -15.09
CA THR A 175 -15.23 1.74 -15.51
C THR A 175 -14.92 0.84 -14.31
N HIS A 176 -14.81 -0.46 -14.55
CA HIS A 176 -14.40 -1.44 -13.55
C HIS A 176 -13.35 -2.37 -14.14
N LEU A 177 -12.52 -2.97 -13.28
CA LEU A 177 -11.46 -3.88 -13.70
C LEU A 177 -12.00 -5.04 -14.54
N GLY A 178 -13.13 -5.63 -14.17
CA GLY A 178 -13.76 -6.71 -14.96
C GLY A 178 -14.09 -6.27 -16.39
N SER A 179 -14.70 -5.10 -16.56
CA SER A 179 -15.01 -4.53 -17.87
C SER A 179 -13.76 -4.21 -18.69
N LEU A 180 -12.68 -3.75 -18.03
CA LEU A 180 -11.39 -3.52 -18.69
C LEU A 180 -10.78 -4.84 -19.19
N ILE A 181 -10.80 -5.89 -18.36
CA ILE A 181 -10.31 -7.22 -18.75
C ILE A 181 -11.13 -7.77 -19.93
N ASP A 182 -12.45 -7.67 -19.87
CA ASP A 182 -13.32 -8.18 -20.93
C ASP A 182 -13.15 -7.40 -22.25
N ALA A 183 -12.96 -6.08 -22.17
CA ALA A 183 -12.70 -5.23 -23.34
C ALA A 183 -11.34 -5.51 -23.98
N HIS A 184 -10.35 -5.93 -23.17
CA HIS A 184 -8.98 -6.18 -23.62
C HIS A 184 -8.56 -7.66 -23.61
N ARG A 185 -9.52 -8.57 -23.74
CA ARG A 185 -9.28 -10.03 -23.70
C ARG A 185 -8.38 -10.58 -24.81
N ARG A 186 -8.11 -9.81 -25.85
CA ARG A 186 -7.27 -10.21 -27.00
C ARG A 186 -5.82 -9.75 -26.83
N GLN A 187 -5.59 -8.79 -25.95
CA GLN A 187 -4.29 -8.17 -25.74
C GLN A 187 -3.44 -9.09 -24.88
N ARG A 188 -2.25 -9.40 -25.39
CA ARG A 188 -1.33 -10.36 -24.80
C ARG A 188 -0.38 -9.72 -23.79
N VAL A 189 -0.21 -8.39 -23.82
CA VAL A 189 0.71 -7.67 -22.93
C VAL A 189 -0.07 -6.67 -22.09
N TRP A 190 0.08 -6.76 -20.77
CA TRP A 190 -0.51 -5.83 -19.81
C TRP A 190 0.60 -5.14 -19.03
N LEU A 191 0.77 -3.83 -19.19
CA LEU A 191 1.77 -3.03 -18.50
C LEU A 191 1.13 -2.33 -17.29
N LEU A 192 1.61 -2.64 -16.10
CA LEU A 192 1.16 -2.08 -14.83
C LEU A 192 2.22 -1.11 -14.31
N GLY A 193 1.98 0.18 -14.56
CA GLY A 193 2.89 1.25 -14.17
C GLY A 193 2.88 1.49 -12.66
N GLU A 194 4.02 1.88 -12.10
CA GLU A 194 4.16 2.19 -10.67
C GLU A 194 5.05 3.39 -10.37
N ARG A 195 5.04 3.78 -9.09
CA ARG A 195 6.10 4.54 -8.46
C ARG A 195 6.78 3.57 -7.51
N HIS A 196 8.09 3.40 -7.66
CA HIS A 196 8.82 2.26 -7.09
C HIS A 196 8.78 2.15 -5.56
N ASP A 197 8.62 3.28 -4.87
CA ASP A 197 8.58 3.37 -3.40
C ASP A 197 7.17 3.48 -2.82
N ASP A 198 6.12 3.35 -3.65
CA ASP A 198 4.73 3.52 -3.22
C ASP A 198 4.03 2.17 -2.94
N PRO A 199 3.78 1.82 -1.67
CA PRO A 199 3.12 0.56 -1.33
C PRO A 199 1.70 0.42 -1.88
N ALA A 200 0.99 1.53 -2.12
CA ALA A 200 -0.35 1.48 -2.69
C ALA A 200 -0.32 1.06 -4.16
N HIS A 201 0.74 1.42 -4.90
CA HIS A 201 0.93 1.01 -6.29
C HIS A 201 1.19 -0.50 -6.37
N HIS A 202 2.06 -1.03 -5.51
CA HIS A 202 2.35 -2.47 -5.42
C HIS A 202 1.13 -3.30 -5.03
N ALA A 203 0.34 -2.81 -4.06
CA ALA A 203 -0.92 -3.44 -3.67
C ALA A 203 -1.94 -3.45 -4.83
N TRP A 204 -2.03 -2.34 -5.57
CA TRP A 204 -2.87 -2.24 -6.76
C TRP A 204 -2.41 -3.21 -7.87
N GLN A 205 -1.11 -3.30 -8.15
CA GLN A 205 -0.57 -4.25 -9.13
C GLN A 205 -0.95 -5.69 -8.78
N LEU A 206 -0.81 -6.09 -7.51
CA LEU A 206 -1.19 -7.43 -7.07
C LEU A 206 -2.70 -7.68 -7.27
N GLN A 207 -3.56 -6.70 -7.01
CA GLN A 207 -5.00 -6.84 -7.24
C GLN A 207 -5.32 -7.03 -8.73
N VAL A 208 -4.71 -6.23 -9.61
CA VAL A 208 -4.89 -6.33 -11.06
C VAL A 208 -4.38 -7.67 -11.58
N LEU A 209 -3.18 -8.06 -11.17
CA LEU A 209 -2.56 -9.34 -11.51
C LEU A 209 -3.43 -10.52 -11.07
N SER A 210 -3.94 -10.50 -9.84
CA SER A 210 -4.82 -11.56 -9.32
C SER A 210 -6.10 -11.70 -10.14
N ALA A 211 -6.71 -10.58 -10.55
CA ALA A 211 -7.91 -10.58 -11.39
C ALA A 211 -7.64 -11.07 -12.81
N LEU A 212 -6.49 -10.71 -13.41
CA LEU A 212 -6.07 -11.19 -14.71
C LEU A 212 -5.78 -12.69 -14.67
N HIS A 213 -5.04 -13.17 -13.67
CA HIS A 213 -4.73 -14.59 -13.49
C HIS A 213 -6.00 -15.45 -13.36
N ALA A 214 -7.02 -14.96 -12.67
CA ALA A 214 -8.30 -15.66 -12.54
C ALA A 214 -9.08 -15.80 -13.88
N ARG A 215 -8.79 -14.98 -14.89
CA ARG A 215 -9.52 -14.92 -16.18
C ARG A 215 -8.68 -15.35 -17.38
N ALA A 216 -7.35 -15.33 -17.27
CA ALA A 216 -6.41 -15.62 -18.35
C ALA A 216 -5.41 -16.74 -17.93
N PRO A 217 -5.69 -18.02 -18.24
CA PRO A 217 -4.73 -19.09 -18.00
C PRO A 217 -3.51 -18.95 -18.93
N GLY A 218 -2.34 -19.37 -18.45
CA GLY A 218 -1.08 -19.26 -19.20
C GLY A 218 -0.45 -17.87 -19.13
N LEU A 219 -0.61 -17.17 -18.00
CA LEU A 219 0.01 -15.87 -17.73
C LEU A 219 1.45 -16.05 -17.22
N ALA A 220 2.35 -15.13 -17.59
CA ALA A 220 3.63 -14.91 -16.93
C ALA A 220 3.73 -13.47 -16.41
N ILE A 221 4.59 -13.23 -15.42
CA ILE A 221 4.80 -11.92 -14.80
C ILE A 221 6.15 -11.37 -15.25
N GLY A 222 6.15 -10.27 -16.01
CA GLY A 222 7.38 -9.55 -16.35
C GLY A 222 7.73 -8.55 -15.24
N MET A 223 8.98 -8.46 -14.85
CA MET A 223 9.43 -7.53 -13.80
C MET A 223 10.66 -6.75 -14.25
N GLU A 224 10.55 -5.41 -14.24
CA GLU A 224 11.63 -4.48 -14.59
C GLU A 224 12.86 -4.61 -13.68
N MET A 225 12.61 -4.92 -12.41
CA MET A 225 13.57 -4.87 -11.31
C MET A 225 14.65 -5.94 -11.39
N PHE A 226 14.42 -6.96 -12.23
CA PHE A 226 15.33 -8.07 -12.37
C PHE A 226 16.11 -7.98 -13.69
N PRO A 227 17.44 -8.01 -13.61
CA PRO A 227 18.27 -8.14 -14.79
C PRO A 227 18.15 -9.58 -15.34
N ARG A 228 18.32 -9.78 -16.64
CA ARG A 228 18.12 -11.10 -17.31
C ARG A 228 18.91 -12.23 -16.66
N GLU A 229 20.07 -11.92 -16.10
CA GLU A 229 20.94 -12.85 -15.38
C GLU A 229 20.30 -13.42 -14.11
N ALA A 230 19.29 -12.75 -13.53
CA ALA A 230 18.55 -13.21 -12.37
C ALA A 230 17.48 -14.27 -12.69
N GLN A 231 17.25 -14.59 -13.96
CA GLN A 231 16.20 -15.56 -14.37
C GLN A 231 16.30 -16.92 -13.63
N PRO A 232 17.49 -17.54 -13.45
CA PRO A 232 17.57 -18.81 -12.71
C PRO A 232 17.13 -18.70 -11.24
N ALA A 233 17.38 -17.56 -10.58
CA ALA A 233 16.93 -17.31 -9.22
C ALA A 233 15.40 -17.17 -9.15
N LEU A 234 14.80 -16.50 -10.13
CA LEU A 234 13.36 -16.36 -10.25
C LEU A 234 12.68 -17.72 -10.49
N ASP A 235 13.23 -18.54 -11.38
CA ASP A 235 12.73 -19.89 -11.67
C ASP A 235 12.80 -20.78 -10.41
N ALA A 236 13.93 -20.75 -9.71
CA ALA A 236 14.12 -21.48 -8.45
C ALA A 236 13.16 -20.99 -7.34
N TRP A 237 12.88 -19.69 -7.27
CA TRP A 237 11.92 -19.12 -6.34
C TRP A 237 10.50 -19.60 -6.62
N VAL A 238 10.05 -19.53 -7.87
CA VAL A 238 8.71 -19.98 -8.27
C VAL A 238 8.54 -21.49 -8.06
N ALA A 239 9.58 -22.28 -8.34
CA ALA A 239 9.62 -23.71 -8.04
C ALA A 239 9.65 -24.02 -6.54
N GLY A 240 9.97 -23.03 -5.71
CA GLY A 240 10.04 -23.15 -4.26
C GLY A 240 11.33 -23.78 -3.74
N HIS A 241 12.39 -23.81 -4.55
CA HIS A 241 13.69 -24.38 -4.21
C HIS A 241 14.56 -23.45 -3.35
N ILE A 242 14.30 -22.14 -3.38
CA ILE A 242 15.02 -21.15 -2.57
C ILE A 242 14.07 -20.35 -1.67
N ASP A 243 14.63 -19.77 -0.61
CA ASP A 243 13.93 -18.88 0.31
C ASP A 243 14.10 -17.40 -0.08
N TRP A 244 13.47 -16.52 0.71
CA TRP A 244 13.43 -15.09 0.42
C TRP A 244 14.82 -14.43 0.49
N PRO A 245 15.64 -14.63 1.53
CA PRO A 245 17.00 -14.09 1.56
C PRO A 245 17.87 -14.59 0.39
N THR A 246 17.76 -15.88 0.03
CA THR A 246 18.53 -16.44 -1.08
C THR A 246 18.12 -15.83 -2.41
N LEU A 247 16.81 -15.59 -2.64
CA LEU A 247 16.35 -14.88 -3.84
C LEU A 247 17.00 -13.50 -3.94
N LEU A 248 16.94 -12.69 -2.89
CA LEU A 248 17.49 -11.32 -2.92
C LEU A 248 19.00 -11.31 -3.18
N ALA A 249 19.75 -12.23 -2.55
CA ALA A 249 21.18 -12.35 -2.75
C ALA A 249 21.55 -12.82 -4.16
N THR A 250 20.87 -13.84 -4.68
CA THR A 250 21.19 -14.43 -5.99
C THR A 250 20.66 -13.62 -7.17
N SER A 251 19.66 -12.77 -6.95
CA SER A 251 19.19 -11.80 -7.94
C SER A 251 19.93 -10.46 -7.87
N ASP A 252 20.88 -10.31 -6.94
CA ASP A 252 21.60 -9.07 -6.65
C ASP A 252 20.68 -7.85 -6.40
N TRP A 253 19.59 -8.07 -5.65
CA TRP A 253 18.48 -7.12 -5.51
C TRP A 253 18.92 -5.72 -5.03
N ASP A 254 19.72 -5.67 -3.97
CA ASP A 254 20.12 -4.40 -3.35
C ASP A 254 21.02 -3.56 -4.26
N ALA A 255 21.85 -4.25 -5.04
CA ALA A 255 22.81 -3.67 -5.95
C ALA A 255 22.16 -3.20 -7.26
N VAL A 256 21.24 -4.00 -7.79
CA VAL A 256 20.57 -3.73 -9.08
C VAL A 256 19.37 -2.81 -8.93
N TRP A 257 18.53 -3.05 -7.91
CA TRP A 257 17.26 -2.34 -7.74
C TRP A 257 17.25 -1.38 -6.55
N GLY A 258 17.74 -1.82 -5.38
CA GLY A 258 17.95 -0.95 -4.20
C GLY A 258 16.68 -0.40 -3.51
N PHE A 259 15.48 -0.70 -4.00
CA PHE A 259 14.22 -0.40 -3.32
C PHE A 259 13.89 -1.44 -2.24
N PRO A 260 13.08 -1.12 -1.21
CA PRO A 260 12.69 -2.09 -0.19
C PRO A 260 12.01 -3.32 -0.82
N ALA A 261 12.66 -4.48 -0.75
CA ALA A 261 12.20 -5.72 -1.38
C ALA A 261 10.81 -6.16 -0.90
N GLU A 262 10.47 -5.85 0.35
CA GLU A 262 9.17 -6.18 0.97
C GLU A 262 7.97 -5.54 0.25
N LEU A 263 8.18 -4.47 -0.54
CA LEU A 263 7.13 -3.89 -1.38
C LEU A 263 6.69 -4.88 -2.49
N TYR A 264 7.64 -5.62 -3.05
CA TYR A 264 7.45 -6.54 -4.18
C TYR A 264 7.18 -7.98 -3.74
N ARG A 265 7.53 -8.30 -2.49
CA ARG A 265 7.33 -9.64 -1.92
C ARG A 265 5.92 -10.20 -2.11
N PRO A 266 4.81 -9.46 -1.92
CA PRO A 266 3.47 -10.01 -2.14
C PRO A 266 3.25 -10.51 -3.57
N VAL A 267 3.81 -9.82 -4.58
CA VAL A 267 3.74 -10.24 -5.99
C VAL A 267 4.61 -11.47 -6.25
N LEU A 268 5.83 -11.50 -5.70
CA LEU A 268 6.73 -12.65 -5.81
C LEU A 268 6.15 -13.90 -5.11
N GLU A 269 5.54 -13.74 -3.94
CA GLU A 269 4.83 -14.82 -3.26
C GLU A 269 3.59 -15.28 -4.03
N PHE A 270 2.83 -14.36 -4.62
CA PHE A 270 1.71 -14.69 -5.49
C PHE A 270 2.18 -15.57 -6.66
N ALA A 271 3.28 -15.20 -7.32
CA ALA A 271 3.84 -15.97 -8.41
C ALA A 271 4.21 -17.40 -7.98
N ARG A 272 4.93 -17.54 -6.86
CA ARG A 272 5.32 -18.84 -6.29
C ARG A 272 4.11 -19.72 -5.92
N ARG A 273 3.13 -19.16 -5.21
CA ARG A 273 1.95 -19.91 -4.74
C ARG A 273 1.10 -20.42 -5.89
N ASN A 274 1.02 -19.67 -6.99
CA ASN A 274 0.21 -20.01 -8.16
C ASN A 274 1.04 -20.65 -9.29
N ARG A 275 2.34 -20.89 -9.08
CA ARG A 275 3.29 -21.40 -10.10
C ARG A 275 3.25 -20.59 -11.40
N VAL A 276 3.13 -19.27 -11.26
CA VAL A 276 3.16 -18.34 -12.39
C VAL A 276 4.62 -18.00 -12.69
N PRO A 277 5.11 -18.24 -13.92
CA PRO A 277 6.48 -17.89 -14.29
C PRO A 277 6.73 -16.38 -14.12
N ILE A 278 7.92 -16.03 -13.64
CA ILE A 278 8.39 -14.65 -13.60
C ILE A 278 9.47 -14.49 -14.68
N VAL A 279 9.46 -13.38 -15.39
CA VAL A 279 10.41 -13.06 -16.46
C VAL A 279 11.22 -11.83 -16.05
N ALA A 280 12.54 -11.99 -16.00
CA ALA A 280 13.48 -10.89 -15.82
C ALA A 280 13.56 -10.05 -17.11
N LEU A 281 13.16 -8.78 -17.05
CA LEU A 281 12.98 -7.98 -18.25
C LEU A 281 14.22 -7.17 -18.64
N ASN A 282 14.99 -6.69 -17.67
CA ASN A 282 15.90 -5.58 -17.88
C ASN A 282 17.37 -6.02 -18.04
N LEU A 283 18.24 -5.08 -18.42
CA LEU A 283 19.69 -5.30 -18.47
C LEU A 283 20.32 -5.00 -17.12
N HIS A 284 21.44 -5.66 -16.84
CA HIS A 284 22.28 -5.31 -15.69
C HIS A 284 22.70 -3.82 -15.75
N PRO A 285 22.73 -3.08 -14.62
CA PRO A 285 23.11 -1.66 -14.57
C PRO A 285 24.45 -1.33 -15.24
N ASP A 286 25.40 -2.27 -15.24
CA ASP A 286 26.72 -2.07 -15.86
C ASP A 286 26.64 -1.96 -17.39
N LEU A 287 25.76 -2.71 -18.03
CA LEU A 287 25.52 -2.59 -19.48
C LEU A 287 24.92 -1.23 -19.81
N ILE A 288 24.09 -0.69 -18.91
CA ILE A 288 23.49 0.64 -19.07
C ILE A 288 24.51 1.75 -18.89
N ARG A 289 25.47 1.56 -17.99
CA ARG A 289 26.64 2.45 -17.82
C ARG A 289 27.54 2.48 -19.06
N GLN A 290 27.66 1.36 -19.78
CA GLN A 290 28.33 1.35 -21.08
C GLN A 290 27.55 2.17 -22.12
N VAL A 291 26.22 2.11 -22.10
CA VAL A 291 25.37 2.91 -22.99
C VAL A 291 25.44 4.41 -22.65
N SER A 292 25.51 4.77 -21.37
CA SER A 292 25.60 6.19 -20.98
C SER A 292 26.89 6.86 -21.45
N THR A 293 27.98 6.10 -21.54
CA THR A 293 29.30 6.57 -21.97
C THR A 293 29.48 6.44 -23.48
N GLY A 294 29.30 5.24 -24.02
CA GLY A 294 29.58 4.90 -25.43
C GLY A 294 28.36 4.81 -26.35
N GLY A 295 27.14 4.93 -25.82
CA GLY A 295 25.89 4.79 -26.55
C GLY A 295 25.51 3.34 -26.82
N PHE A 296 24.41 3.13 -27.54
CA PHE A 296 23.91 1.77 -27.84
C PHE A 296 24.96 0.86 -28.51
N LYS A 297 25.88 1.43 -29.30
CA LYS A 297 26.96 0.68 -29.98
C LYS A 297 27.99 0.07 -29.03
N ALA A 298 28.08 0.57 -27.79
CA ALA A 298 28.99 0.05 -26.78
C ALA A 298 28.57 -1.33 -26.25
N LEU A 299 27.29 -1.69 -26.41
CA LEU A 299 26.82 -3.01 -26.01
C LEU A 299 27.44 -4.12 -26.87
N PRO A 300 27.64 -5.33 -26.29
CA PRO A 300 28.07 -6.53 -27.01
C PRO A 300 27.25 -6.79 -28.28
N SER A 301 27.90 -7.27 -29.34
CA SER A 301 27.29 -7.38 -30.68
C SER A 301 26.12 -8.38 -30.74
N ASP A 302 26.25 -9.49 -30.02
CA ASP A 302 25.22 -10.51 -29.80
C ASP A 302 24.02 -9.93 -29.05
N LEU A 303 24.26 -9.17 -27.97
CA LEU A 303 23.19 -8.50 -27.23
C LEU A 303 22.48 -7.47 -28.12
N ARG A 304 23.22 -6.66 -28.88
CA ARG A 304 22.62 -5.70 -29.82
C ARG A 304 21.79 -6.39 -30.90
N ALA A 305 22.22 -7.55 -31.39
CA ALA A 305 21.47 -8.33 -32.36
C ALA A 305 20.17 -8.88 -31.75
N ALA A 306 20.24 -9.39 -30.51
CA ALA A 306 19.08 -9.91 -29.78
C ALA A 306 18.07 -8.81 -29.41
N LEU A 307 18.54 -7.63 -29.04
CA LEU A 307 17.67 -6.48 -28.77
C LEU A 307 17.10 -5.91 -30.07
N GLY A 308 17.89 -5.83 -31.13
CA GLY A 308 17.62 -4.95 -32.25
C GLY A 308 17.79 -3.47 -31.87
N LYS A 309 17.89 -2.61 -32.87
CA LYS A 309 18.06 -1.17 -32.65
C LYS A 309 16.80 -0.58 -31.99
N PRO A 310 16.93 0.20 -30.90
CA PRO A 310 15.77 0.87 -30.31
C PRO A 310 15.05 1.78 -31.30
N ALA A 311 13.72 1.74 -31.28
CA ALA A 311 12.88 2.65 -32.02
C ALA A 311 13.14 4.09 -31.56
N GLN A 312 13.10 5.04 -32.50
CA GLN A 312 13.35 6.43 -32.18
C GLN A 312 12.17 7.03 -31.42
N ALA A 313 12.47 7.79 -30.36
CA ALA A 313 11.46 8.57 -29.64
C ALA A 313 10.81 9.62 -30.56
N PRO A 314 9.47 9.68 -30.65
CA PRO A 314 8.76 10.78 -31.29
C PRO A 314 9.12 12.14 -30.66
N ARG A 315 8.94 13.23 -31.41
CA ARG A 315 9.32 14.59 -30.94
C ARG A 315 8.73 14.94 -29.57
N VAL A 316 7.44 14.65 -29.36
CA VAL A 316 6.75 14.92 -28.09
C VAL A 316 7.42 14.17 -26.93
N TYR A 317 7.76 12.90 -27.13
CA TYR A 317 8.44 12.10 -26.11
C TYR A 317 9.87 12.61 -25.84
N ARG A 318 10.63 12.99 -26.88
CA ARG A 318 11.96 13.60 -26.71
C ARG A 318 11.89 14.90 -25.92
N THR A 319 10.89 15.74 -26.15
CA THR A 319 10.68 16.98 -25.38
C THR A 319 10.42 16.68 -23.91
N GLN A 320 9.63 15.65 -23.60
CA GLN A 320 9.42 15.22 -22.22
C GLN A 320 10.71 14.72 -21.57
N LEU A 321 11.47 13.84 -22.25
CA LEU A 321 12.75 13.35 -21.74
C LEU A 321 13.76 14.48 -21.50
N ALA A 322 13.76 15.50 -22.37
CA ALA A 322 14.56 16.71 -22.18
C ALA A 322 14.15 17.51 -20.95
N ALA A 323 12.85 17.63 -20.66
CA ALA A 323 12.38 18.25 -19.44
C ALA A 323 12.86 17.47 -18.21
N VAL A 324 12.70 16.13 -18.20
CA VAL A 324 13.19 15.26 -17.10
C VAL A 324 14.70 15.42 -16.87
N HIS A 325 15.49 15.44 -17.95
CA HIS A 325 16.95 15.64 -17.89
C HIS A 325 17.31 17.02 -17.33
N ALA A 326 16.58 18.07 -17.69
CA ALA A 326 16.84 19.43 -17.20
C ALA A 326 16.60 19.59 -15.69
N TYR A 327 15.63 18.86 -15.11
CA TYR A 327 15.42 18.81 -13.66
C TYR A 327 16.48 17.97 -12.93
N HIS A 328 17.27 17.16 -13.65
CA HIS A 328 18.36 16.33 -13.12
C HIS A 328 19.66 16.48 -13.95
N PRO A 329 20.29 17.66 -13.96
CA PRO A 329 21.37 18.00 -14.89
C PRO A 329 22.69 17.22 -14.69
N GLY A 330 22.78 16.37 -13.65
CA GLY A 330 23.95 15.54 -13.33
C GLY A 330 24.02 14.18 -14.04
N GLY A 331 22.99 13.77 -14.80
CA GLY A 331 22.99 12.48 -15.48
C GLY A 331 22.77 11.28 -14.54
N LEU A 332 21.80 10.46 -14.92
CA LEU A 332 21.44 9.14 -14.38
C LEU A 332 21.32 9.02 -12.85
N SER A 333 20.10 8.75 -12.40
CA SER A 333 19.88 7.90 -11.23
C SER A 333 20.45 6.50 -11.51
N THR A 334 21.77 6.36 -11.57
CA THR A 334 22.46 5.07 -11.54
C THR A 334 22.72 4.75 -10.08
N HIS A 335 21.96 3.81 -9.55
CA HIS A 335 22.41 2.98 -8.46
C HIS A 335 23.62 2.19 -8.99
N GLU A 336 24.80 2.49 -8.47
CA GLU A 336 26.05 1.78 -8.77
C GLU A 336 26.45 1.02 -7.49
N PRO A 337 26.38 -0.32 -7.49
CA PRO A 337 27.01 -1.14 -6.47
C PRO A 337 28.48 -1.35 -6.83
N ARG A 338 29.39 -1.22 -5.86
CA ARG A 338 30.77 -1.72 -6.02
C ARG A 338 31.06 -2.78 -4.98
N GLN A 339 31.35 -3.98 -5.46
CA GLN A 339 32.20 -4.94 -4.75
C GLN A 339 33.64 -4.86 -5.28
N ALA A 340 34.53 -5.27 -4.38
CA ALA A 340 35.99 -5.16 -4.34
C ALA A 340 36.76 -5.84 -5.49
N VAL A 341 37.94 -5.29 -5.82
CA VAL A 341 39.14 -6.05 -6.20
C VAL A 341 40.41 -5.26 -5.78
N PRO A 342 41.62 -5.86 -5.79
CA PRO A 342 42.45 -6.18 -4.63
C PRO A 342 43.62 -5.21 -4.39
N GLU A 343 44.30 -5.37 -3.25
CA GLU A 343 45.59 -4.74 -2.94
C GLU A 343 46.61 -4.92 -4.08
N ALA A 344 47.23 -3.81 -4.47
CA ALA A 344 48.55 -3.80 -5.11
C ALA A 344 49.34 -2.56 -4.67
N ASP A 345 50.56 -2.84 -4.24
CA ASP A 345 51.57 -1.98 -3.65
C ASP A 345 52.06 -0.78 -4.48
N ALA A 346 52.60 0.18 -3.72
CA ALA A 346 53.83 0.96 -3.96
C ALA A 346 53.83 2.25 -4.81
N ALA A 347 54.20 3.33 -4.09
CA ALA A 347 55.19 4.37 -4.41
C ALA A 347 54.91 5.42 -5.52
N ASP A 348 54.51 6.62 -5.07
CA ASP A 348 55.18 7.95 -5.13
C ASP A 348 56.07 8.37 -6.34
N PRO A 349 56.39 9.67 -6.53
CA PRO A 349 55.72 10.61 -7.44
C PRO A 349 56.71 11.25 -8.44
N ALA A 350 56.23 12.00 -9.45
CA ALA A 350 56.92 13.20 -9.99
C ALA A 350 56.32 13.78 -11.28
N MET A 351 56.04 15.10 -11.22
CA MET A 351 56.43 16.15 -12.18
C MET A 351 55.91 16.09 -13.62
N ALA A 352 55.14 17.10 -14.03
CA ALA A 352 55.69 18.32 -14.64
C ALA A 352 54.57 19.26 -15.15
N ALA A 353 54.78 20.55 -14.92
CA ALA A 353 54.00 21.66 -15.47
C ALA A 353 54.24 21.84 -16.98
N GLY A 354 53.25 22.39 -17.69
CA GLY A 354 53.38 22.72 -19.11
C GLY A 354 52.13 23.36 -19.71
N ASP A 355 52.00 24.66 -19.44
CA ASP A 355 51.56 25.77 -20.30
C ASP A 355 50.27 25.73 -21.15
N ASP A 356 49.69 26.92 -21.19
CA ASP A 356 48.46 27.40 -21.81
C ASP A 356 48.60 27.56 -23.34
N SER A 357 47.61 27.10 -24.10
CA SER A 357 47.07 27.80 -25.30
C SER A 357 46.13 26.88 -26.08
N GLY A 358 44.84 27.17 -26.00
CA GLY A 358 43.84 26.46 -26.79
C GLY A 358 42.43 26.92 -26.47
N ALA A 359 42.12 28.16 -26.83
CA ALA A 359 40.74 28.63 -26.85
C ALA A 359 39.90 27.77 -27.80
N THR A 360 39.17 26.81 -27.24
CA THR A 360 38.00 26.20 -27.88
C THR A 360 36.87 26.15 -26.87
N ALA A 361 35.78 26.85 -27.20
CA ALA A 361 34.57 26.99 -26.40
C ALA A 361 34.07 25.65 -25.82
N PRO A 362 33.65 25.61 -24.53
CA PRO A 362 32.78 24.53 -24.09
C PRO A 362 31.67 25.05 -23.18
N ALA A 363 30.43 25.10 -23.70
CA ALA A 363 29.24 25.16 -22.85
C ALA A 363 27.97 24.63 -23.55
N ALA A 364 27.86 24.79 -24.87
CA ALA A 364 26.68 24.32 -25.61
C ALA A 364 26.72 22.82 -25.96
N ASP A 365 27.90 22.29 -26.30
CA ASP A 365 28.03 20.93 -26.86
C ASP A 365 27.96 19.81 -25.80
N ALA A 366 28.43 20.10 -24.57
CA ALA A 366 28.36 19.16 -23.44
C ALA A 366 26.91 18.88 -23.00
N GLY A 367 26.01 19.87 -23.12
CA GLY A 367 24.59 19.73 -22.78
C GLY A 367 23.82 18.89 -23.80
N VAL A 368 24.08 19.08 -25.10
CA VAL A 368 23.43 18.31 -26.17
C VAL A 368 23.89 16.85 -26.18
N GLY A 369 25.19 16.59 -25.97
CA GLY A 369 25.73 15.25 -25.81
C GLY A 369 25.17 14.51 -24.59
N SER A 370 25.08 15.18 -23.44
CA SER A 370 24.52 14.63 -22.20
C SER A 370 23.04 14.26 -22.35
N LEU A 371 22.22 15.13 -22.96
CA LEU A 371 20.80 14.84 -23.21
C LEU A 371 20.62 13.69 -24.21
N GLN A 372 21.39 13.66 -25.30
CA GLN A 372 21.30 12.58 -26.28
C GLN A 372 21.65 11.23 -25.68
N ARG A 373 22.68 11.16 -24.82
CA ARG A 373 23.04 9.95 -24.08
C ARG A 373 21.96 9.54 -23.09
N PHE A 374 21.38 10.50 -22.37
CA PHE A 374 20.25 10.23 -21.48
C PHE A 374 19.07 9.60 -22.25
N ILE A 375 18.69 10.16 -23.40
CA ILE A 375 17.62 9.60 -24.25
C ILE A 375 17.99 8.20 -24.75
N GLU A 376 19.23 7.98 -25.18
CA GLU A 376 19.70 6.66 -25.62
C GLU A 376 19.61 5.61 -24.51
N VAL A 377 19.91 5.97 -23.26
CA VAL A 377 19.76 5.07 -22.10
C VAL A 377 18.30 4.71 -21.88
N GLN A 378 17.40 5.70 -21.85
CA GLN A 378 15.96 5.47 -21.66
C GLN A 378 15.41 4.52 -22.73
N LEU A 379 15.71 4.78 -24.00
CA LEU A 379 15.27 3.94 -25.11
C LEU A 379 15.89 2.53 -25.08
N THR A 380 17.10 2.39 -24.55
CA THR A 380 17.74 1.08 -24.40
C THR A 380 17.06 0.26 -23.31
N TRP A 381 16.68 0.87 -22.18
CA TRP A 381 15.88 0.21 -21.15
C TRP A 381 14.54 -0.27 -21.70
N ASP A 382 13.78 0.62 -22.33
CA ASP A 382 12.48 0.28 -22.93
C ASP A 382 12.64 -0.87 -23.94
N ARG A 383 13.68 -0.81 -24.77
CA ARG A 383 13.93 -1.82 -25.80
C ARG A 383 14.30 -3.17 -25.19
N ALA A 384 15.10 -3.18 -24.13
CA ALA A 384 15.47 -4.40 -23.43
C ALA A 384 14.24 -5.12 -22.84
N MET A 385 13.36 -4.38 -22.18
CA MET A 385 12.13 -4.92 -21.60
C MET A 385 11.17 -5.40 -22.70
N ALA A 386 10.96 -4.60 -23.75
CA ALA A 386 10.13 -4.99 -24.89
C ALA A 386 10.64 -6.25 -25.59
N ALA A 387 11.95 -6.37 -25.81
CA ALA A 387 12.55 -7.54 -26.42
C ALA A 387 12.38 -8.80 -25.55
N ALA A 388 12.51 -8.67 -24.22
CA ALA A 388 12.28 -9.79 -23.29
C ALA A 388 10.81 -10.26 -23.31
N ILE A 389 9.85 -9.32 -23.30
CA ILE A 389 8.42 -9.62 -23.43
C ILE A 389 8.13 -10.31 -24.76
N HIS A 390 8.65 -9.76 -25.87
CA HIS A 390 8.46 -10.32 -27.21
C HIS A 390 9.01 -11.75 -27.31
N ALA A 391 10.26 -11.98 -26.85
CA ALA A 391 10.87 -13.30 -26.86
C ALA A 391 10.09 -14.31 -26.02
N THR A 392 9.58 -13.89 -24.85
CA THR A 392 8.75 -14.73 -23.98
C THR A 392 7.48 -15.18 -24.68
N LEU A 393 6.77 -14.25 -25.33
CA LEU A 393 5.52 -14.54 -26.04
C LEU A 393 5.71 -15.34 -27.34
N ALA A 394 6.91 -15.33 -27.90
CA ALA A 394 7.28 -16.05 -29.12
C ALA A 394 7.83 -17.45 -28.87
N ALA A 395 8.14 -17.81 -27.61
CA ALA A 395 8.63 -19.14 -27.27
C ALA A 395 7.57 -20.22 -27.58
N PRO A 396 7.97 -21.42 -28.05
CA PRO A 396 7.02 -22.49 -28.44
C PRO A 396 6.03 -22.89 -27.35
N ASP A 397 6.50 -22.97 -26.10
CA ASP A 397 5.70 -23.23 -24.90
C ASP A 397 5.54 -21.96 -24.05
N GLY A 398 5.61 -20.80 -24.70
CA GLY A 398 5.50 -19.49 -24.06
C GLY A 398 4.11 -19.22 -23.50
N PRO A 399 4.00 -18.27 -22.54
CA PRO A 399 2.71 -17.85 -22.02
C PRO A 399 1.83 -17.22 -23.10
N THR A 400 0.52 -17.27 -22.88
CA THR A 400 -0.47 -16.57 -23.70
C THR A 400 -0.44 -15.06 -23.44
N HIS A 401 -0.19 -14.68 -22.18
CA HIS A 401 -0.18 -13.30 -21.70
C HIS A 401 1.05 -13.02 -20.84
N VAL A 402 1.60 -11.81 -20.94
CA VAL A 402 2.61 -11.28 -20.02
C VAL A 402 2.04 -10.05 -19.32
N VAL A 403 1.97 -10.11 -17.98
CA VAL A 403 1.61 -8.96 -17.14
C VAL A 403 2.89 -8.40 -16.54
N THR A 404 3.20 -7.16 -16.86
CA THR A 404 4.48 -6.53 -16.60
C THR A 404 4.37 -5.46 -15.52
N LEU A 405 5.22 -5.52 -14.51
CA LEU A 405 5.38 -4.49 -13.48
C LEU A 405 6.59 -3.63 -13.83
N VAL A 406 6.34 -2.34 -14.04
CA VAL A 406 7.32 -1.36 -14.55
C VAL A 406 7.05 0.03 -13.99
N GLY A 407 8.07 0.88 -13.91
CA GLY A 407 7.93 2.30 -13.58
C GLY A 407 6.96 3.00 -14.53
N GLY A 408 6.17 3.93 -13.99
CA GLY A 408 5.14 4.65 -14.73
C GLY A 408 5.66 5.43 -15.94
N GLY A 409 6.94 5.78 -15.99
CA GLY A 409 7.58 6.40 -17.15
C GLY A 409 7.61 5.52 -18.40
N HIS A 410 7.49 4.21 -18.25
CA HIS A 410 7.68 3.21 -19.31
C HIS A 410 6.36 2.74 -19.97
N VAL A 411 5.19 3.16 -19.47
CA VAL A 411 3.89 2.57 -19.89
C VAL A 411 3.07 3.40 -20.87
N GLY A 412 3.53 4.57 -21.32
CA GLY A 412 2.73 5.40 -22.22
C GLY A 412 2.50 4.74 -23.59
N ARG A 413 1.26 4.73 -24.10
CA ARG A 413 0.88 4.10 -25.38
C ARG A 413 1.65 4.63 -26.59
N ASP A 414 2.14 5.86 -26.50
CA ASP A 414 2.88 6.58 -27.56
C ASP A 414 4.40 6.66 -27.31
N ARG A 415 4.90 6.03 -26.24
CA ARG A 415 6.29 6.10 -25.78
C ARG A 415 6.71 4.84 -25.03
N GLY A 416 7.86 4.82 -24.37
CA GLY A 416 8.25 3.73 -23.46
C GLY A 416 8.27 2.35 -24.10
N ILE A 417 7.87 1.33 -23.33
CA ILE A 417 7.76 -0.06 -23.75
C ILE A 417 6.75 -0.26 -24.90
N PRO A 418 5.52 0.33 -24.88
CA PRO A 418 4.59 0.20 -26.00
C PRO A 418 5.17 0.63 -27.35
N LEU A 419 5.93 1.73 -27.39
CA LEU A 419 6.62 2.17 -28.59
C LEU A 419 7.59 1.10 -29.12
N GLN A 420 8.37 0.50 -28.23
CA GLN A 420 9.36 -0.51 -28.61
C GLN A 420 8.73 -1.85 -28.99
N LEU A 421 7.63 -2.25 -28.34
CA LEU A 421 6.85 -3.43 -28.70
C LEU A 421 6.19 -3.28 -30.07
N ALA A 422 5.65 -2.09 -30.39
CA ALA A 422 5.08 -1.80 -31.70
C ALA A 422 6.14 -1.92 -32.81
N ASP A 423 7.37 -1.46 -32.56
CA ASP A 423 8.51 -1.63 -33.49
C ASP A 423 8.91 -3.11 -33.68
N LEU A 424 8.71 -3.95 -32.65
CA LEU A 424 8.86 -5.41 -32.72
C LEU A 424 7.65 -6.13 -33.36
N GLY A 425 6.62 -5.40 -33.80
CA GLY A 425 5.41 -5.97 -34.39
C GLY A 425 4.36 -6.46 -33.38
N LEU A 426 4.50 -6.12 -32.09
CA LEU A 426 3.52 -6.40 -31.04
C LEU A 426 2.79 -5.12 -30.63
N THR A 427 1.62 -4.88 -31.22
CA THR A 427 0.77 -3.71 -30.92
C THR A 427 -0.32 -3.99 -29.89
N ASP A 428 -0.50 -5.25 -29.51
CA ASP A 428 -1.61 -5.71 -28.67
C ASP A 428 -1.30 -5.55 -27.18
N THR A 429 -1.08 -4.30 -26.76
CA THR A 429 -0.71 -3.92 -25.39
C THR A 429 -1.85 -3.19 -24.68
N VAL A 430 -1.93 -3.35 -23.36
CA VAL A 430 -2.77 -2.55 -22.46
C VAL A 430 -1.88 -1.89 -21.43
N SER A 431 -2.00 -0.58 -21.26
CA SER A 431 -1.26 0.19 -20.27
C SER A 431 -2.19 0.70 -19.16
N LEU A 432 -1.88 0.34 -17.92
CA LEU A 432 -2.64 0.75 -16.74
C LEU A 432 -1.73 1.50 -15.77
N LEU A 433 -2.27 2.54 -15.11
CA LEU A 433 -1.49 3.34 -14.16
C LEU A 433 -2.35 3.77 -12.95
N PRO A 434 -1.89 3.58 -11.70
CA PRO A 434 -2.52 4.21 -10.56
C PRO A 434 -2.25 5.72 -10.59
N ALA A 435 -3.19 6.52 -10.10
CA ALA A 435 -3.05 7.96 -9.99
C ALA A 435 -3.55 8.43 -8.63
N ALA A 436 -2.89 9.46 -8.09
CA ALA A 436 -3.40 10.17 -6.92
C ALA A 436 -4.69 10.92 -7.29
N PRO A 437 -5.59 11.17 -6.31
CA PRO A 437 -6.69 12.10 -6.49
C PRO A 437 -6.17 13.47 -6.94
N SER A 438 -6.82 14.05 -7.94
CA SER A 438 -6.47 15.36 -8.49
C SER A 438 -7.72 16.24 -8.62
N ALA A 439 -7.51 17.55 -8.64
CA ALA A 439 -8.59 18.53 -8.81
C ALA A 439 -9.28 18.44 -10.19
N ALA A 440 -8.65 17.79 -11.17
CA ALA A 440 -9.22 17.49 -12.47
C ALA A 440 -9.02 16.00 -12.79
N CYS A 441 -10.04 15.35 -13.34
CA CYS A 441 -9.94 13.96 -13.74
C CYS A 441 -8.95 13.81 -14.90
N PRO A 442 -8.20 12.71 -14.95
CA PRO A 442 -7.42 12.40 -16.13
C PRO A 442 -8.37 12.14 -17.31
N GLY A 443 -8.46 13.12 -18.21
CA GLY A 443 -9.13 13.02 -19.50
C GLY A 443 -8.12 13.00 -20.65
N PRO A 444 -8.58 12.81 -21.90
CA PRO A 444 -7.71 12.80 -23.08
C PRO A 444 -6.90 14.10 -23.25
N GLU A 445 -7.43 15.23 -22.75
CA GLU A 445 -6.80 16.55 -22.84
C GLU A 445 -5.93 16.91 -21.62
N GLY A 446 -5.97 16.11 -20.54
CA GLY A 446 -5.28 16.39 -19.27
C GLY A 446 -4.30 15.30 -18.80
N ALA A 447 -4.26 14.14 -19.46
CA ALA A 447 -3.34 13.06 -19.09
C ALA A 447 -1.94 13.29 -19.70
N GLU A 448 -0.98 13.69 -18.86
CA GLU A 448 0.44 13.86 -19.23
C GLU A 448 1.08 12.59 -19.85
N LEU A 449 0.49 11.42 -19.54
CA LEU A 449 0.84 10.12 -20.09
C LEU A 449 -0.41 9.42 -20.67
N ALA A 450 -0.38 9.07 -21.95
CA ALA A 450 -1.47 8.36 -22.61
C ALA A 450 -1.48 6.87 -22.20
N VAL A 451 -2.51 6.43 -21.46
CA VAL A 451 -2.71 5.04 -21.00
C VAL A 451 -4.14 4.58 -21.29
N ASP A 452 -4.43 3.27 -21.20
CA ASP A 452 -5.76 2.71 -21.48
C ASP A 452 -6.74 2.93 -20.34
N ALA A 453 -6.27 2.84 -19.09
CA ALA A 453 -7.03 3.20 -17.92
C ALA A 453 -6.16 3.61 -16.75
N ARG A 454 -6.77 4.34 -15.82
CA ARG A 454 -6.18 4.78 -14.57
C ARG A 454 -7.02 4.33 -13.40
N PHE A 455 -6.36 3.95 -12.31
CA PHE A 455 -7.03 3.72 -11.04
C PHE A 455 -6.77 4.90 -10.12
N ILE A 456 -7.81 5.67 -9.80
CA ILE A 456 -7.71 6.76 -8.83
C ILE A 456 -7.67 6.13 -7.44
N LEU A 457 -6.48 6.15 -6.85
CA LEU A 457 -6.28 5.65 -5.49
C LEU A 457 -7.16 6.46 -4.54
N PRO A 458 -7.72 5.82 -3.49
CA PRO A 458 -8.50 6.54 -2.52
C PRO A 458 -7.65 7.66 -1.92
N PRO A 459 -8.23 8.84 -1.62
CA PRO A 459 -7.54 9.82 -0.82
C PRO A 459 -7.07 9.10 0.43
N VAL A 460 -5.77 9.09 0.64
CA VAL A 460 -5.20 8.59 1.88
C VAL A 460 -5.81 9.49 2.94
N ALA A 461 -6.82 8.99 3.67
CA ALA A 461 -7.41 9.70 4.80
C ALA A 461 -6.23 10.17 5.61
N GLU A 462 -6.07 11.49 5.78
CA GLU A 462 -4.89 12.10 6.39
C GLU A 462 -4.49 11.27 7.60
N GLN A 463 -3.56 10.35 7.38
CA GLN A 463 -2.83 9.74 8.45
C GLN A 463 -2.06 10.94 8.95
N THR A 464 -2.43 11.41 10.14
CA THR A 464 -1.74 12.47 10.88
C THR A 464 -0.28 12.39 10.48
N PRO A 465 0.25 13.41 9.79
CA PRO A 465 1.42 13.25 8.92
C PRO A 465 2.44 12.46 9.69
N THR A 466 2.70 11.21 9.29
CA THR A 466 3.72 10.42 9.94
C THR A 466 5.03 11.16 9.62
N PRO A 467 5.66 11.88 10.56
CA PRO A 467 6.83 12.65 10.22
C PRO A 467 7.99 11.68 10.40
N ALA A 468 8.35 11.01 9.31
CA ALA A 468 9.73 10.70 8.97
C ALA A 468 9.76 9.98 7.62
N GLY A 469 9.77 10.75 6.54
CA GLY A 469 10.63 10.37 5.42
C GLY A 469 12.04 10.16 5.98
N ARG A 470 12.80 9.21 5.42
CA ARG A 470 14.18 8.91 5.81
C ARG A 470 14.95 10.22 6.07
N PRO A 471 15.76 10.33 7.13
CA PRO A 471 16.43 11.57 7.48
C PRO A 471 17.22 12.11 6.29
N ARG A 472 17.10 13.42 6.05
CA ARG A 472 17.83 14.12 4.98
C ARG A 472 18.55 15.31 5.58
N LEU A 473 19.77 15.53 5.09
CA LEU A 473 20.58 16.67 5.45
C LEU A 473 20.17 17.93 4.66
N GLY A 474 19.68 17.76 3.43
CA GLY A 474 19.26 18.85 2.53
C GLY A 474 20.43 19.61 1.92
N VAL A 475 21.41 18.86 1.42
CA VAL A 475 22.59 19.37 0.72
C VAL A 475 22.74 18.67 -0.62
N ALA A 476 23.26 19.39 -1.62
CA ALA A 476 23.87 18.77 -2.79
C ALA A 476 25.34 18.52 -2.47
N LEU A 477 25.81 17.30 -2.70
CA LEU A 477 27.19 16.91 -2.45
C LEU A 477 27.92 16.68 -3.77
N GLY A 478 29.21 16.98 -3.78
CA GLY A 478 30.15 16.70 -4.85
C GLY A 478 31.43 16.07 -4.30
N THR A 479 32.20 15.44 -5.17
CA THR A 479 33.44 14.77 -4.80
C THR A 479 34.59 15.78 -4.64
N ASP A 480 35.40 15.63 -3.60
CA ASP A 480 36.66 16.34 -3.38
C ASP A 480 37.73 15.34 -2.93
N THR A 481 39.01 15.60 -3.24
CA THR A 481 40.11 14.68 -2.87
C THR A 481 40.28 14.50 -1.36
N ARG A 482 39.74 15.44 -0.55
CA ARG A 482 39.78 15.40 0.91
C ARG A 482 38.50 14.84 1.55
N GLY A 483 37.43 14.65 0.78
CA GLY A 483 36.14 14.15 1.27
C GLY A 483 34.93 14.63 0.49
N ALA A 484 33.78 14.82 1.16
CA ALA A 484 32.53 15.18 0.49
C ALA A 484 32.27 16.70 0.53
N ARG A 485 32.31 17.36 -0.63
CA ARG A 485 32.10 18.81 -0.74
C ARG A 485 30.61 19.16 -0.83
N ILE A 486 30.18 20.18 -0.08
CA ILE A 486 28.83 20.74 -0.18
C ILE A 486 28.77 21.73 -1.33
N LEU A 487 27.95 21.42 -2.34
CA LEU A 487 27.74 22.23 -3.54
C LEU A 487 26.51 23.14 -3.42
N ALA A 488 25.51 22.73 -2.65
CA ALA A 488 24.31 23.51 -2.38
C ALA A 488 23.76 23.14 -0.99
N VAL A 489 23.11 24.09 -0.34
CA VAL A 489 22.35 23.88 0.89
C VAL A 489 20.91 24.29 0.61
N GLU A 490 19.96 23.39 0.86
CA GLU A 490 18.54 23.64 0.65
C GLU A 490 17.98 24.53 1.77
N PRO A 491 17.22 25.58 1.46
CA PRO A 491 16.59 26.43 2.48
C PRO A 491 15.64 25.65 3.40
N GLY A 492 15.70 25.91 4.70
CA GLY A 492 14.91 25.22 5.72
C GLY A 492 15.37 23.79 6.05
N SER A 493 16.50 23.33 5.48
CA SER A 493 17.03 21.99 5.69
C SER A 493 17.72 21.79 7.05
N LEU A 494 18.05 20.53 7.38
CA LEU A 494 18.87 20.24 8.56
C LEU A 494 20.27 20.85 8.43
N ALA A 495 20.86 20.84 7.23
CA ALA A 495 22.16 21.43 6.97
C ALA A 495 22.19 22.93 7.23
N GLU A 496 21.18 23.66 6.76
CA GLU A 496 21.08 25.10 7.02
C GLU A 496 20.96 25.37 8.52
N ARG A 497 20.10 24.62 9.22
CA ARG A 497 19.91 24.76 10.69
C ARG A 497 21.16 24.43 11.50
N GLU A 498 21.93 23.42 11.09
CA GLU A 498 23.18 23.04 11.72
C GLU A 498 24.39 23.85 11.21
N GLY A 499 24.16 24.85 10.35
CA GLY A 499 25.18 25.84 9.95
C GLY A 499 26.17 25.36 8.89
N LEU A 500 25.84 24.30 8.14
CA LEU A 500 26.60 23.88 6.96
C LEU A 500 26.43 24.89 5.82
N ALA A 501 27.51 25.10 5.07
CA ALA A 501 27.55 26.09 4.00
C ALA A 501 28.09 25.49 2.69
N VAL A 502 27.73 26.13 1.58
CA VAL A 502 28.33 25.85 0.28
C VAL A 502 29.84 26.05 0.35
N GLY A 503 30.59 25.05 -0.12
CA GLY A 503 32.06 25.05 -0.10
C GLY A 503 32.68 24.26 1.05
N ASP A 504 31.92 23.88 2.07
CA ASP A 504 32.39 22.98 3.14
C ASP A 504 32.76 21.61 2.58
N ILE A 505 33.75 20.95 3.19
CA ILE A 505 34.13 19.58 2.86
C ILE A 505 34.00 18.73 4.11
N ILE A 506 33.14 17.73 4.09
CA ILE A 506 33.00 16.77 5.18
C ILE A 506 34.17 15.80 5.09
N LEU A 507 35.02 15.84 6.12
CA LEU A 507 36.23 15.04 6.24
C LEU A 507 36.00 13.76 7.03
N GLU A 508 35.10 13.77 8.04
CA GLU A 508 34.81 12.61 8.88
C GLU A 508 33.34 12.58 9.31
N LEU A 509 32.82 11.37 9.54
CA LEU A 509 31.46 11.08 10.00
C LEU A 509 31.54 10.00 11.09
N ALA A 510 30.93 10.23 12.25
CA ALA A 510 30.96 9.28 13.37
C ALA A 510 32.37 8.81 13.78
N GLY A 511 33.41 9.63 13.57
CA GLY A 511 34.80 9.30 13.84
C GLY A 511 35.50 8.49 12.74
N HIS A 512 34.84 8.25 11.60
CA HIS A 512 35.41 7.59 10.43
C HIS A 512 35.70 8.60 9.31
N PRO A 513 36.83 8.48 8.58
CA PRO A 513 37.11 9.29 7.40
C PRO A 513 35.97 9.22 6.38
N CYS A 514 35.61 10.38 5.84
CA CYS A 514 34.63 10.54 4.78
C CYS A 514 35.38 10.74 3.47
N GLU A 515 35.42 9.71 2.64
CA GLU A 515 36.14 9.69 1.36
C GLU A 515 35.21 10.02 0.18
N SER A 516 33.89 10.00 0.40
CA SER A 516 32.92 10.17 -0.69
C SER A 516 31.57 10.75 -0.23
N PRO A 517 30.87 11.49 -1.10
CA PRO A 517 29.49 11.94 -0.87
C PRO A 517 28.51 10.85 -0.44
N GLU A 518 28.68 9.64 -0.96
CA GLU A 518 27.80 8.50 -0.70
C GLU A 518 27.85 8.07 0.76
N GLN A 519 29.01 8.16 1.40
CA GLN A 519 29.18 7.87 2.83
C GLN A 519 28.40 8.87 3.69
N VAL A 520 28.37 10.16 3.31
CA VAL A 520 27.52 11.16 3.99
C VAL A 520 26.05 10.80 3.84
N VAL A 521 25.61 10.43 2.63
CA VAL A 521 24.22 10.06 2.37
C VAL A 521 23.81 8.81 3.15
N ALA A 522 24.66 7.78 3.18
CA ALA A 522 24.42 6.55 3.92
C ALA A 522 24.38 6.82 5.43
N ALA A 523 25.35 7.57 5.97
CA ALA A 523 25.43 7.91 7.38
C ALA A 523 24.20 8.69 7.85
N VAL A 524 23.73 9.66 7.06
CA VAL A 524 22.54 10.47 7.33
C VAL A 524 21.25 9.64 7.23
N ARG A 525 21.12 8.78 6.21
CA ARG A 525 19.93 7.91 6.04
C ARG A 525 19.83 6.83 7.12
N GLY A 526 20.96 6.40 7.65
CA GLY A 526 21.05 5.44 8.74
C GLY A 526 20.74 6.00 10.12
N GLN A 527 20.60 7.34 10.28
CA GLN A 527 20.33 7.94 11.59
C GLN A 527 18.87 7.71 12.03
N PRO A 528 18.62 7.15 13.22
CA PRO A 528 17.31 7.19 13.82
C PRO A 528 16.87 8.65 14.14
N PRO A 529 15.57 8.97 14.11
CA PRO A 529 15.09 10.28 14.59
C PRO A 529 15.53 10.54 16.04
N GLY A 530 15.93 11.77 16.34
CA GLY A 530 16.41 12.17 17.67
C GLY A 530 17.86 11.82 17.99
N THR A 531 18.60 11.18 17.07
CA THR A 531 20.03 10.88 17.28
C THR A 531 20.93 12.00 16.79
N TRP A 532 22.20 11.92 17.17
CA TRP A 532 23.22 12.91 16.84
C TRP A 532 24.32 12.24 16.02
N LEU A 533 24.80 12.91 14.97
CA LEU A 533 25.91 12.44 14.15
C LEU A 533 27.08 13.45 14.25
N PRO A 534 28.17 13.12 14.96
CA PRO A 534 29.36 13.95 14.97
C PRO A 534 30.03 13.90 13.60
N ILE A 535 30.43 15.06 13.08
CA ILE A 535 31.09 15.21 11.79
C ILE A 535 32.25 16.20 11.92
N THR A 536 33.28 15.99 11.11
CA THR A 536 34.39 16.94 10.95
C THR A 536 34.28 17.56 9.56
N ILE A 537 34.29 18.88 9.47
CA ILE A 537 34.27 19.62 8.22
C ILE A 537 35.52 20.50 8.05
N GLN A 538 35.84 20.81 6.80
CA GLN A 538 36.81 21.81 6.41
C GLN A 538 36.07 22.99 5.76
N ARG A 539 36.23 24.20 6.32
CA ARG A 539 35.71 25.44 5.75
C ARG A 539 36.88 26.38 5.45
N GLY A 540 37.20 26.54 4.17
CA GLY A 540 38.44 27.22 3.77
C GLY A 540 39.66 26.45 4.28
N GLU A 541 40.49 27.10 5.10
CA GLU A 541 41.68 26.50 5.74
C GLU A 541 41.43 25.97 7.15
N GLU A 542 40.25 26.20 7.73
CA GLU A 542 39.93 25.79 9.09
C GLU A 542 39.20 24.44 9.15
N ARG A 543 39.67 23.55 10.03
CA ARG A 543 39.02 22.27 10.37
C ARG A 543 38.12 22.47 11.59
N ARG A 544 36.86 22.02 11.50
CA ARG A 544 35.85 22.19 12.56
C ARG A 544 35.15 20.87 12.85
N GLU A 545 35.02 20.55 14.13
CA GLU A 545 34.15 19.47 14.60
C GLU A 545 32.78 20.02 14.94
N GLN A 546 31.73 19.34 14.49
CA GLN A 546 30.35 19.72 14.79
C GLN A 546 29.46 18.48 14.90
N VAL A 547 28.27 18.65 15.48
CA VAL A 547 27.35 17.54 15.71
C VAL A 547 26.03 17.86 15.04
N LEU A 548 25.65 17.06 14.04
CA LEU A 548 24.35 17.16 13.38
C LEU A 548 23.27 16.56 14.28
N ARG A 549 22.26 17.35 14.66
CA ARG A 549 21.17 16.89 15.54
C ARG A 549 19.92 16.58 14.73
N PHE A 550 19.58 15.30 14.65
CA PHE A 550 18.38 14.89 13.95
C PHE A 550 17.16 15.20 14.81
N PRO A 551 16.10 15.81 14.25
CA PRO A 551 14.91 16.12 15.02
C PRO A 551 14.26 14.83 15.56
N ASN A 552 13.72 14.90 16.78
CA ASN A 552 12.84 13.87 17.29
C ASN A 552 11.63 13.72 16.34
N ARG A 553 11.04 12.52 16.27
CA ARG A 553 9.71 12.40 15.65
C ARG A 553 8.75 13.34 16.41
N PRO A 554 8.00 14.21 15.72
CA PRO A 554 6.88 14.95 16.32
C PRO A 554 5.89 14.03 17.02
#